data_AF-A0AAQ4NQK4-F1
#
_entry.id   AF-A0AAQ4NQK4-F1
#
_cell.length_a   1.000
_cell.length_b   1.000
_cell.length_c   1.000
_cell.angle_alpha   90.00
_cell.angle_beta   90.00
_cell.angle_gamma   90.00
#
_symmetry.space_group_name_H-M   'P 1'
#
loop_
_entity.id
_entity.type
_entity.pdbx_description
1 polymer ?
#
loop_
_entity_poly.entity_id
_entity_poly.type
_entity_poly.pdbx_seq_one_letter_code
_entity_poly.pdbx_strand_id
1 'polypeptide(L)'
;RSTKSLRKILLGGTFHVFNYEWRKSFFQFREPDSEVSYGGAQAIQMVIQARIIKHLLFLRQSASDGQTLLTVGQKEQNGALATVLADSLWLAGQESEATVTLVTQEYSITPHLDYKLDNFTERLQLFTFNAKEDVENFILDHFQCEGSHGVILFLYSLICSRTVNRLKEDLDSTTSHLLYLRVGNFVCRQALLNLLLTGKASPNVFNGTRSLGEDGHPLEHPLQGLLSRGDVGYLHWSREQMEGGRLPQVGSMLKTPRYPVWICCINSSFSVLFGLKRSLLSDWRMEHRFHLFYFSGQSCQGTTTQLTVDTHPHHWEAPVRRSEENRSLEMTIRTKWDGAAIDWTGYRGVNP
;
A
#
# COMPACT_ATOMS: atom_id res chain seq x y z
N ARG A 1 -23.12 9.93 12.17
CA ARG A 1 -22.26 9.99 10.95
C ARG A 1 -23.14 9.63 9.74
N SER A 2 -23.22 10.44 8.68
CA SER A 2 -24.10 10.14 7.52
C SER A 2 -23.41 9.18 6.55
N THR A 3 -24.06 8.07 6.20
CA THR A 3 -23.59 7.10 5.17
C THR A 3 -23.32 7.76 3.82
N LYS A 4 -24.07 8.82 3.49
CA LYS A 4 -23.83 9.66 2.31
C LYS A 4 -22.42 10.25 2.32
N SER A 5 -21.93 10.70 3.46
CA SER A 5 -20.59 11.30 3.59
C SER A 5 -19.47 10.26 3.42
N LEU A 6 -19.66 9.04 3.96
CA LEU A 6 -18.71 7.93 3.78
C LEU A 6 -18.58 7.55 2.30
N ARG A 7 -19.69 7.46 1.58
CA ARG A 7 -19.67 7.11 0.15
C ARG A 7 -19.15 8.24 -0.72
N LYS A 8 -19.48 9.49 -0.41
CA LYS A 8 -18.93 10.65 -1.13
C LYS A 8 -17.41 10.72 -1.00
N ILE A 9 -16.85 10.55 0.20
CA ILE A 9 -15.40 10.59 0.39
C ILE A 9 -14.70 9.36 -0.21
N LEU A 10 -15.35 8.19 -0.23
CA LEU A 10 -14.76 6.98 -0.78
C LEU A 10 -14.86 6.92 -2.30
N LEU A 11 -16.05 7.13 -2.86
CA LEU A 11 -16.41 6.83 -4.26
C LEU A 11 -16.69 8.09 -5.10
N GLY A 12 -16.68 9.29 -4.51
CA GLY A 12 -17.05 10.53 -5.19
C GLY A 12 -18.56 10.74 -5.36
N GLY A 13 -19.40 9.81 -4.88
CA GLY A 13 -20.86 9.90 -5.00
C GLY A 13 -21.62 8.85 -4.20
N THR A 14 -22.96 8.96 -4.17
CA THR A 14 -23.85 8.05 -3.43
C THR A 14 -24.56 7.01 -4.31
N PHE A 15 -24.32 7.05 -5.63
CA PHE A 15 -24.93 6.12 -6.59
C PHE A 15 -23.97 5.05 -7.10
N HIS A 16 -22.66 5.23 -6.92
CA HIS A 16 -21.70 4.21 -7.30
C HIS A 16 -21.64 3.08 -6.27
N VAL A 17 -21.50 1.85 -6.75
CA VAL A 17 -21.51 0.63 -5.93
C VAL A 17 -20.34 -0.24 -6.37
N PHE A 18 -19.70 -0.93 -5.43
CA PHE A 18 -18.63 -1.88 -5.72
C PHE A 18 -19.09 -3.00 -6.66
N ASN A 19 -18.27 -3.27 -7.67
CA ASN A 19 -18.48 -4.37 -8.60
C ASN A 19 -18.20 -5.73 -7.94
N TYR A 20 -18.37 -6.79 -8.72
CA TYR A 20 -18.20 -8.17 -8.25
C TYR A 20 -16.79 -8.46 -7.71
N GLU A 21 -15.75 -7.98 -8.39
CA GLU A 21 -14.36 -8.21 -7.97
C GLU A 21 -14.06 -7.60 -6.60
N TRP A 22 -14.47 -6.34 -6.39
CA TRP A 22 -14.35 -5.68 -5.08
C TRP A 22 -15.14 -6.38 -3.99
N ARG A 23 -16.37 -6.81 -4.33
CA ARG A 23 -17.18 -7.61 -3.41
C ARG A 23 -16.47 -8.91 -3.07
N LYS A 24 -15.86 -9.61 -4.02
CA LYS A 24 -15.08 -10.82 -3.75
C LYS A 24 -13.72 -10.60 -3.11
N SER A 25 -13.28 -9.35 -2.90
CA SER A 25 -11.94 -9.07 -2.39
C SER A 25 -11.87 -9.22 -0.85
N PHE A 26 -10.89 -9.98 -0.38
CA PHE A 26 -10.56 -10.20 1.04
C PHE A 26 -9.04 -10.38 1.21
N PHE A 27 -8.56 -10.39 2.46
CA PHE A 27 -7.16 -10.64 2.74
C PHE A 27 -6.97 -12.13 3.04
N GLN A 28 -6.42 -12.88 2.09
CA GLN A 28 -6.07 -14.29 2.27
C GLN A 28 -4.62 -14.58 1.86
N PHE A 29 -3.87 -15.18 2.77
CA PHE A 29 -2.59 -15.80 2.40
C PHE A 29 -2.84 -16.98 1.43
N ARG A 30 -1.90 -17.25 0.53
CA ARG A 30 -1.80 -18.50 -0.22
C ARG A 30 -1.52 -19.65 0.76
N GLU A 31 -1.48 -20.86 0.20
CA GLU A 31 -1.24 -22.10 0.94
C GLU A 31 -0.14 -21.93 2.02
N PRO A 32 -0.36 -22.53 3.22
CA PRO A 32 0.65 -22.55 4.27
C PRO A 32 2.01 -22.99 3.72
N ASP A 33 3.09 -22.39 4.23
CA ASP A 33 4.48 -22.68 3.83
C ASP A 33 4.92 -22.20 2.44
N SER A 34 4.10 -21.43 1.71
CA SER A 34 4.55 -20.68 0.52
C SER A 34 5.31 -19.40 0.90
N GLU A 35 6.30 -18.98 0.10
CA GLU A 35 6.88 -17.63 0.21
C GLU A 35 5.75 -16.61 0.06
N VAL A 36 5.55 -15.78 1.10
CA VAL A 36 4.35 -14.95 1.34
C VAL A 36 3.60 -14.58 0.06
N SER A 37 2.34 -14.93 -0.02
CA SER A 37 1.51 -14.45 -1.11
C SER A 37 0.09 -14.17 -0.65
N TYR A 38 -0.35 -12.91 -0.69
CA TYR A 38 -1.77 -12.64 -0.95
C TYR A 38 -2.03 -12.82 -2.44
N GLY A 39 -3.03 -13.63 -2.81
CA GLY A 39 -3.62 -13.56 -4.14
C GLY A 39 -4.50 -12.32 -4.25
N GLY A 40 -4.16 -11.37 -5.11
CA GLY A 40 -5.01 -10.19 -5.37
C GLY A 40 -4.21 -8.95 -5.78
N ALA A 41 -4.22 -8.65 -7.07
CA ALA A 41 -3.49 -7.53 -7.68
C ALA A 41 -4.18 -6.16 -7.45
N GLN A 42 -4.79 -5.93 -6.28
CA GLN A 42 -5.36 -4.62 -5.92
C GLN A 42 -4.40 -3.85 -5.01
N ALA A 43 -4.31 -2.54 -5.24
CA ALA A 43 -3.34 -1.66 -4.57
C ALA A 43 -3.38 -1.77 -3.04
N ILE A 44 -4.57 -1.89 -2.44
CA ILE A 44 -4.76 -2.00 -0.99
C ILE A 44 -4.13 -3.29 -0.46
N GLN A 45 -4.38 -4.42 -1.11
CA GLN A 45 -3.82 -5.71 -0.71
C GLN A 45 -2.28 -5.69 -0.83
N MET A 46 -1.74 -5.05 -1.85
CA MET A 46 -0.28 -4.88 -1.99
C MET A 46 0.32 -4.02 -0.87
N VAL A 47 -0.34 -2.93 -0.46
CA VAL A 47 0.13 -2.13 0.69
C VAL A 47 0.14 -2.99 1.97
N ILE A 48 -0.90 -3.77 2.22
CA ILE A 48 -0.96 -4.68 3.38
C ILE A 48 0.11 -5.77 3.28
N GLN A 49 0.33 -6.35 2.10
CA GLN A 49 1.41 -7.31 1.84
C GLN A 49 2.79 -6.73 2.19
N ALA A 50 3.09 -5.49 1.78
CA ALA A 50 4.36 -4.85 2.15
C ALA A 50 4.49 -4.63 3.66
N ARG A 51 3.41 -4.23 4.34
CA ARG A 51 3.42 -4.08 5.80
C ARG A 51 3.60 -5.42 6.53
N ILE A 52 3.09 -6.52 5.98
CA ILE A 52 3.32 -7.87 6.50
C ILE A 52 4.76 -8.30 6.28
N ILE A 53 5.31 -8.11 5.08
CA ILE A 53 6.74 -8.35 4.83
C ILE A 53 7.60 -7.58 5.84
N LYS A 54 7.31 -6.28 6.06
CA LYS A 54 7.99 -5.49 7.10
C LYS A 54 7.87 -6.13 8.48
N HIS A 55 6.66 -6.53 8.89
CA HIS A 55 6.41 -7.12 10.19
C HIS A 55 7.20 -8.43 10.38
N LEU A 56 7.12 -9.34 9.40
CA LEU A 56 7.79 -10.63 9.43
C LEU A 56 9.32 -10.51 9.40
N LEU A 57 9.88 -9.58 8.60
CA LEU A 57 11.32 -9.40 8.46
C LEU A 57 11.96 -8.72 9.68
N PHE A 58 11.27 -7.75 10.30
CA PHE A 58 11.94 -6.81 11.22
C PHE A 58 11.32 -6.70 12.61
N LEU A 59 10.08 -7.14 12.81
CA LEU A 59 9.37 -7.03 14.09
C LEU A 59 9.15 -8.39 14.74
N ARG A 60 9.27 -9.48 13.97
CA ARG A 60 9.27 -10.86 14.48
C ARG A 60 10.47 -11.07 15.41
N GLN A 61 10.23 -11.63 16.59
CA GLN A 61 11.26 -11.85 17.63
C GLN A 61 12.14 -13.10 17.39
N SER A 62 11.90 -13.87 16.33
CA SER A 62 12.61 -15.14 16.07
C SER A 62 13.90 -14.94 15.28
N ALA A 63 15.03 -15.17 15.94
CA ALA A 63 16.37 -15.16 15.38
C ALA A 63 16.66 -16.43 14.57
N SER A 64 16.44 -16.42 13.25
CA SER A 64 17.05 -17.40 12.35
C SER A 64 17.28 -16.83 10.97
N ASP A 65 18.45 -17.16 10.41
CA ASP A 65 19.07 -16.58 9.22
C ASP A 65 18.17 -16.45 7.98
N GLY A 66 18.27 -15.26 7.38
CA GLY A 66 18.06 -14.79 6.00
C GLY A 66 17.20 -15.53 4.96
N GLN A 67 17.15 -16.86 4.93
CA GLN A 67 16.79 -17.62 3.73
C GLN A 67 15.52 -18.48 3.86
N THR A 68 15.02 -18.72 5.08
CA THR A 68 13.71 -19.40 5.31
C THR A 68 12.63 -18.41 5.76
N LEU A 69 12.80 -17.12 5.44
CA LEU A 69 12.27 -16.02 6.24
C LEU A 69 10.78 -15.68 6.04
N LEU A 70 10.15 -16.26 5.03
CA LEU A 70 8.80 -15.92 4.60
C LEU A 70 7.83 -17.11 4.64
N THR A 71 8.31 -18.29 5.00
CA THR A 71 7.45 -19.45 5.27
C THR A 71 6.94 -19.33 6.72
N VAL A 72 5.64 -19.12 6.83
CA VAL A 72 4.95 -18.92 8.11
C VAL A 72 3.73 -19.82 8.15
N GLY A 73 3.55 -20.50 9.29
CA GLY A 73 2.37 -21.34 9.50
C GLY A 73 1.08 -20.51 9.58
N GLN A 74 -0.06 -21.14 9.34
CA GLN A 74 -1.37 -20.46 9.25
C GLN A 74 -1.72 -19.58 10.46
N LYS A 75 -1.38 -20.02 11.67
CA LYS A 75 -1.64 -19.25 12.90
C LYS A 75 -0.83 -17.95 12.95
N GLU A 76 0.43 -18.01 12.53
CA GLU A 76 1.33 -16.87 12.51
C GLU A 76 0.97 -15.88 11.39
N GLN A 77 0.56 -16.41 10.24
CA GLN A 77 -0.03 -15.63 9.15
C GLN A 77 -1.23 -14.80 9.64
N ASN A 78 -2.21 -15.45 10.27
CA ASN A 78 -3.41 -14.76 10.76
C ASN A 78 -3.07 -13.73 11.84
N GLY A 79 -2.12 -14.05 12.73
CA GLY A 79 -1.53 -13.12 13.68
C GLY A 79 -0.98 -11.87 13.00
N ALA A 80 -0.02 -12.04 12.10
CA ALA A 80 0.64 -10.95 11.40
C ALA A 80 -0.34 -10.07 10.59
N LEU A 81 -1.34 -10.69 9.94
CA LEU A 81 -2.39 -9.93 9.24
C LEU A 81 -3.19 -9.07 10.21
N ALA A 82 -3.65 -9.62 11.33
CA ALA A 82 -4.42 -8.85 12.30
C ALA A 82 -3.60 -7.71 12.89
N THR A 83 -2.34 -7.95 13.27
CA THR A 83 -1.43 -6.92 13.74
C THR A 83 -1.26 -5.81 12.69
N VAL A 84 -1.09 -6.16 11.42
CA VAL A 84 -0.88 -5.17 10.34
C VAL A 84 -2.15 -4.38 10.00
N LEU A 85 -3.32 -5.01 10.04
CA LEU A 85 -4.60 -4.31 9.85
C LEU A 85 -4.83 -3.36 11.04
N ALA A 86 -4.62 -3.82 12.27
CA ALA A 86 -4.72 -3.00 13.48
C ALA A 86 -3.74 -1.82 13.43
N ASP A 87 -2.46 -2.05 13.09
CA ASP A 87 -1.44 -1.02 12.87
C ASP A 87 -1.92 0.06 11.90
N SER A 88 -2.55 -0.35 10.79
CA SER A 88 -2.99 0.56 9.73
C SER A 88 -4.15 1.44 10.18
N LEU A 89 -5.12 0.86 10.92
CA LEU A 89 -6.24 1.60 11.49
C LEU A 89 -5.76 2.54 12.61
N TRP A 90 -4.89 2.06 13.48
CA TRP A 90 -4.29 2.84 14.57
C TRP A 90 -3.50 4.04 14.03
N LEU A 91 -2.70 3.83 12.97
CA LEU A 91 -1.96 4.89 12.29
C LEU A 91 -2.91 5.95 11.67
N ALA A 92 -3.99 5.52 11.01
CA ALA A 92 -5.00 6.43 10.45
C ALA A 92 -5.69 7.26 11.56
N GLY A 93 -5.89 6.65 12.71
CA GLY A 93 -6.39 7.28 13.92
C GLY A 93 -5.38 8.08 14.73
N GLN A 94 -4.19 8.39 14.18
CA GLN A 94 -3.14 9.17 14.86
C GLN A 94 -2.64 8.55 16.17
N GLU A 95 -2.62 7.22 16.23
CA GLU A 95 -2.12 6.47 17.37
C GLU A 95 -2.90 6.71 18.68
N SER A 96 -4.13 7.22 18.59
CA SER A 96 -4.99 7.51 19.75
C SER A 96 -6.27 6.68 19.81
N GLU A 97 -6.94 6.49 18.67
CA GLU A 97 -8.19 5.73 18.58
C GLU A 97 -8.25 5.00 17.24
N ALA A 98 -9.04 3.92 17.15
CA ALA A 98 -9.32 3.27 15.88
C ALA A 98 -10.76 2.73 15.85
N THR A 99 -11.36 2.73 14.66
CA THR A 99 -12.70 2.19 14.43
C THR A 99 -12.64 0.98 13.50
N VAL A 100 -13.18 -0.16 13.93
CA VAL A 100 -13.39 -1.34 13.09
C VAL A 100 -14.87 -1.40 12.69
N THR A 101 -15.14 -1.71 11.43
CA THR A 101 -16.50 -1.85 10.90
C THR A 101 -16.83 -3.29 10.55
N LEU A 102 -18.00 -3.76 10.97
CA LEU A 102 -18.57 -5.05 10.59
C LEU A 102 -19.91 -4.87 9.87
N VAL A 103 -20.32 -5.85 9.06
CA VAL A 103 -21.66 -5.90 8.45
C VAL A 103 -22.56 -6.77 9.30
N THR A 104 -23.74 -6.27 9.65
CA THR A 104 -24.79 -7.07 10.30
C THR A 104 -25.91 -7.46 9.34
N GLN A 105 -26.77 -8.38 9.78
CA GLN A 105 -27.95 -8.78 8.99
C GLN A 105 -29.02 -7.67 8.94
N GLU A 106 -29.10 -6.87 10.00
CA GLU A 106 -30.09 -5.80 10.15
C GLU A 106 -29.63 -4.49 9.49
N TYR A 107 -30.61 -3.73 8.98
CA TYR A 107 -30.39 -2.37 8.48
C TYR A 107 -30.24 -1.41 9.65
N SER A 108 -29.08 -0.77 9.74
CA SER A 108 -28.82 0.33 10.66
C SER A 108 -29.48 1.64 10.20
N ILE A 109 -29.83 1.75 8.91
CA ILE A 109 -30.42 2.94 8.30
C ILE A 109 -31.49 2.58 7.27
N THR A 110 -32.59 3.34 7.23
CA THR A 110 -33.62 3.29 6.18
C THR A 110 -33.12 3.93 4.86
N PRO A 111 -33.20 3.23 3.72
CA PRO A 111 -32.76 3.80 2.44
C PRO A 111 -33.63 4.98 2.00
N HIS A 112 -32.98 6.09 1.62
CA HIS A 112 -33.63 7.26 1.02
C HIS A 112 -33.61 7.17 -0.53
N LEU A 113 -34.48 7.91 -1.22
CA LEU A 113 -34.63 7.87 -2.69
C LEU A 113 -33.36 8.27 -3.47
N ASP A 114 -32.57 9.21 -2.97
CA ASP A 114 -31.35 9.74 -3.60
C ASP A 114 -30.08 8.94 -3.26
N TYR A 115 -30.25 7.62 -3.13
CA TYR A 115 -29.24 6.72 -2.61
C TYR A 115 -29.41 5.30 -3.17
N LYS A 116 -28.37 4.76 -3.84
CA LYS A 116 -28.41 3.38 -4.35
C LYS A 116 -27.92 2.40 -3.29
N LEU A 117 -28.79 1.50 -2.84
CA LEU A 117 -28.44 0.44 -1.89
C LEU A 117 -27.19 -0.35 -2.33
N ASP A 118 -26.21 -0.47 -1.44
CA ASP A 118 -25.04 -1.35 -1.65
C ASP A 118 -25.05 -2.61 -0.77
N ASN A 119 -25.93 -2.67 0.24
CA ASN A 119 -26.06 -3.70 1.27
C ASN A 119 -24.85 -3.81 2.20
N PHE A 120 -23.97 -2.81 2.18
CA PHE A 120 -22.85 -2.67 3.10
C PHE A 120 -23.13 -1.53 4.05
N THR A 121 -23.14 -0.33 3.49
CA THR A 121 -23.13 0.93 4.24
C THR A 121 -24.38 1.12 5.08
N GLU A 122 -25.51 0.52 4.68
CA GLU A 122 -26.75 0.57 5.44
C GLU A 122 -26.78 -0.41 6.62
N ARG A 123 -25.81 -1.33 6.69
CA ARG A 123 -25.71 -2.39 7.70
C ARG A 123 -24.38 -2.37 8.46
N LEU A 124 -23.62 -1.25 8.36
CA LEU A 124 -22.34 -1.11 9.03
C LEU A 124 -22.53 -0.83 10.53
N GLN A 125 -21.97 -1.69 11.36
CA GLN A 125 -21.73 -1.42 12.77
C GLN A 125 -20.30 -0.94 12.99
N LEU A 126 -20.12 0.02 13.88
CA LEU A 126 -18.84 0.66 14.16
C LEU A 126 -18.43 0.34 15.61
N PHE A 127 -17.24 -0.22 15.77
CA PHE A 127 -16.62 -0.51 17.06
C PHE A 127 -15.39 0.37 17.21
N THR A 128 -15.36 1.24 18.22
CA THR A 128 -14.25 2.18 18.43
C THR A 128 -13.47 1.78 19.66
N PHE A 129 -12.15 1.79 19.54
CA PHE A 129 -11.21 1.32 20.55
C PHE A 129 -10.17 2.40 20.83
N ASN A 130 -9.72 2.47 22.09
CA ASN A 130 -8.72 3.41 22.58
C ASN A 130 -7.40 2.72 22.97
N ALA A 131 -7.28 1.42 22.69
CA ALA A 131 -6.05 0.67 22.82
C ALA A 131 -5.83 -0.17 21.56
N LYS A 132 -4.60 -0.17 21.05
CA LYS A 132 -4.23 -0.90 19.84
C LYS A 132 -4.40 -2.41 19.99
N GLU A 133 -4.07 -2.95 21.15
CA GLU A 133 -4.17 -4.39 21.45
C GLU A 133 -5.63 -4.87 21.36
N ASP A 134 -6.59 -4.06 21.80
CA ASP A 134 -8.02 -4.38 21.68
C ASP A 134 -8.47 -4.44 20.21
N VAL A 135 -7.94 -3.55 19.36
CA VAL A 135 -8.20 -3.56 17.92
C VAL A 135 -7.66 -4.85 17.29
N GLU A 136 -6.44 -5.23 17.67
CA GLU A 136 -5.80 -6.45 17.17
C GLU A 136 -6.55 -7.70 17.58
N ASN A 137 -6.91 -7.83 18.87
CA ASN A 137 -7.71 -8.95 19.37
C ASN A 137 -9.08 -9.01 18.70
N PHE A 138 -9.76 -7.87 18.55
CA PHE A 138 -11.04 -7.80 17.88
C PHE A 138 -10.95 -8.24 16.42
N ILE A 139 -9.90 -7.84 15.69
CA ILE A 139 -9.65 -8.30 14.33
C ILE A 139 -9.34 -9.80 14.32
N LEU A 140 -8.51 -10.33 15.22
CA LEU A 140 -8.25 -11.78 15.28
C LEU A 140 -9.54 -12.60 15.45
N ASP A 141 -10.44 -12.14 16.32
CA ASP A 141 -11.68 -12.86 16.65
C ASP A 141 -12.74 -12.77 15.53
N HIS A 142 -12.78 -11.66 14.77
CA HIS A 142 -13.89 -11.38 13.85
C HIS A 142 -13.49 -11.39 12.37
N PHE A 143 -12.21 -11.18 12.05
CA PHE A 143 -11.74 -11.08 10.66
C PHE A 143 -11.48 -12.45 10.01
N GLN A 144 -11.51 -13.55 10.78
CA GLN A 144 -11.38 -14.93 10.26
C GLN A 144 -12.69 -15.53 9.70
N CYS A 145 -13.83 -14.83 9.77
CA CYS A 145 -15.12 -15.43 9.40
C CYS A 145 -15.51 -15.14 7.94
N GLU A 146 -15.17 -16.08 7.05
CA GLU A 146 -16.02 -16.62 5.97
C GLU A 146 -16.92 -15.64 5.19
N GLY A 147 -16.33 -14.64 4.54
CA GLY A 147 -17.07 -13.75 3.66
C GLY A 147 -16.19 -13.05 2.63
N SER A 148 -16.62 -13.09 1.36
CA SER A 148 -16.30 -12.02 0.42
C SER A 148 -16.59 -10.66 1.09
N HIS A 149 -15.83 -9.59 0.82
CA HIS A 149 -15.99 -8.18 1.26
C HIS A 149 -14.98 -7.63 2.30
N GLY A 150 -13.98 -8.41 2.73
CA GLY A 150 -13.00 -7.98 3.75
C GLY A 150 -12.24 -6.68 3.42
N VAL A 151 -11.91 -6.46 2.14
CA VAL A 151 -11.22 -5.21 1.70
C VAL A 151 -12.15 -3.99 1.83
N ILE A 152 -13.43 -4.13 1.51
CA ILE A 152 -14.43 -3.05 1.60
C ILE A 152 -14.63 -2.66 3.07
N LEU A 153 -14.76 -3.65 3.97
CA LEU A 153 -14.91 -3.39 5.40
C LEU A 153 -13.68 -2.72 6.00
N PHE A 154 -12.50 -3.16 5.59
CA PHE A 154 -11.27 -2.51 6.00
C PHE A 154 -11.19 -1.04 5.53
N LEU A 155 -11.62 -0.73 4.30
CA LEU A 155 -11.68 0.65 3.82
C LEU A 155 -12.63 1.53 4.65
N TYR A 156 -13.81 1.02 5.00
CA TYR A 156 -14.73 1.78 5.86
C TYR A 156 -14.18 1.95 7.27
N SER A 157 -13.51 0.93 7.82
CA SER A 157 -12.77 1.00 9.08
C SER A 157 -11.69 2.09 9.05
N LEU A 158 -10.92 2.16 7.96
CA LEU A 158 -9.86 3.14 7.76
C LEU A 158 -10.42 4.57 7.68
N ILE A 159 -11.49 4.78 6.92
CA ILE A 159 -12.19 6.07 6.83
C ILE A 159 -12.78 6.48 8.19
N CYS A 160 -13.35 5.53 8.94
CA CYS A 160 -13.94 5.80 10.24
C CYS A 160 -12.88 6.14 11.29
N SER A 161 -11.72 5.49 11.24
CA SER A 161 -10.56 5.76 12.11
C SER A 161 -9.95 7.12 11.81
N ARG A 162 -9.77 7.48 10.53
CA ARG A 162 -9.29 8.82 10.15
C ARG A 162 -10.34 9.90 10.38
N THR A 163 -11.62 9.56 10.26
CA THR A 163 -12.80 10.44 10.18
C THR A 163 -12.94 11.20 8.86
N VAL A 164 -14.19 11.47 8.44
CA VAL A 164 -14.48 12.18 7.20
C VAL A 164 -13.98 13.63 7.22
N ASN A 165 -14.04 14.31 8.36
CA ASN A 165 -13.62 15.71 8.46
C ASN A 165 -12.11 15.83 8.25
N ARG A 166 -11.31 15.02 8.97
CA ARG A 166 -9.85 14.99 8.80
C ARG A 166 -9.43 14.49 7.43
N LEU A 167 -10.21 13.61 6.79
CA LEU A 167 -9.95 13.25 5.37
C LEU A 167 -10.16 14.44 4.44
N LYS A 168 -11.20 15.27 4.64
CA LYS A 168 -11.39 16.48 3.84
C LYS A 168 -10.26 17.49 4.03
N GLU A 169 -9.68 17.56 5.24
CA GLU A 169 -8.51 18.39 5.55
C GLU A 169 -7.21 17.83 4.95
N ASP A 170 -7.08 16.50 4.85
CA ASP A 170 -5.93 15.85 4.21
C ASP A 170 -5.91 16.04 2.69
N LEU A 171 -7.10 16.07 2.09
CA LEU A 171 -7.32 16.22 0.66
C LEU A 171 -7.15 17.68 0.22
N ASP A 172 -6.86 17.87 -1.07
CA ASP A 172 -6.74 19.19 -1.70
C ASP A 172 -7.66 19.32 -2.92
N SER A 173 -7.58 20.45 -3.62
CA SER A 173 -8.41 20.75 -4.79
C SER A 173 -8.28 19.74 -5.94
N THR A 174 -7.19 18.96 -5.98
CA THR A 174 -6.95 17.96 -7.03
C THR A 174 -7.71 16.66 -6.80
N THR A 175 -8.09 16.37 -5.55
CA THR A 175 -8.64 15.07 -5.16
C THR A 175 -9.73 15.22 -4.10
N SER A 176 -10.98 14.90 -4.44
CA SER A 176 -12.12 15.01 -3.52
C SER A 176 -12.58 13.69 -2.92
N HIS A 177 -12.05 12.56 -3.39
CA HIS A 177 -12.46 11.22 -3.00
C HIS A 177 -11.34 10.20 -3.18
N LEU A 178 -11.40 9.05 -2.51
CA LEU A 178 -10.28 8.10 -2.40
C LEU A 178 -10.18 7.08 -3.57
N LEU A 179 -11.31 6.73 -4.20
CA LEU A 179 -11.39 5.81 -5.32
C LEU A 179 -12.03 6.48 -6.53
N TYR A 180 -11.49 6.26 -7.72
CA TYR A 180 -12.10 6.74 -8.97
C TYR A 180 -12.47 5.58 -9.88
N LEU A 181 -13.54 5.76 -10.67
CA LEU A 181 -14.03 4.74 -11.58
C LEU A 181 -13.31 4.84 -12.92
N ARG A 182 -12.67 3.75 -13.36
CA ARG A 182 -12.01 3.61 -14.66
C ARG A 182 -12.44 2.29 -15.30
N VAL A 183 -13.03 2.35 -16.50
CA VAL A 183 -13.46 1.18 -17.29
C VAL A 183 -14.28 0.18 -16.42
N GLY A 184 -15.25 0.69 -15.66
CA GLY A 184 -16.15 -0.14 -14.84
C GLY A 184 -15.53 -0.74 -13.56
N ASN A 185 -14.29 -0.38 -13.21
CA ASN A 185 -13.66 -0.81 -11.97
C ASN A 185 -13.13 0.39 -11.16
N PHE A 186 -13.11 0.26 -9.84
CA PHE A 186 -12.52 1.29 -8.98
C PHE A 186 -11.01 1.13 -8.92
N VAL A 187 -10.31 2.25 -9.06
CA VAL A 187 -8.86 2.36 -8.93
C VAL A 187 -8.55 3.28 -7.75
N CYS A 188 -7.51 2.93 -7.00
CA CYS A 188 -7.06 3.70 -5.84
C CYS A 188 -6.37 4.99 -6.30
N ARG A 189 -6.72 6.11 -5.67
CA ARG A 189 -5.93 7.34 -5.81
C ARG A 189 -4.72 7.32 -4.89
N GLN A 190 -3.74 8.16 -5.17
CA GLN A 190 -2.55 8.34 -4.33
C GLN A 190 -2.91 8.69 -2.88
N ALA A 191 -3.96 9.51 -2.67
CA ALA A 191 -4.48 9.83 -1.35
C ALA A 191 -4.79 8.59 -0.49
N LEU A 192 -5.38 7.55 -1.08
CA LEU A 192 -5.66 6.30 -0.37
C LEU A 192 -4.39 5.52 -0.05
N LEU A 193 -3.42 5.48 -0.97
CA LEU A 193 -2.12 4.84 -0.73
C LEU A 193 -1.39 5.53 0.42
N ASN A 194 -1.34 6.86 0.39
CA ASN A 194 -0.70 7.65 1.43
C ASN A 194 -1.42 7.48 2.78
N LEU A 195 -2.75 7.35 2.81
CA LEU A 195 -3.50 7.04 4.02
C LEU A 195 -3.06 5.70 4.63
N LEU A 196 -2.91 4.66 3.81
CA LEU A 196 -2.45 3.33 4.27
C LEU A 196 -0.97 3.31 4.70
N LEU A 197 -0.13 4.13 4.06
CA LEU A 197 1.31 4.19 4.34
C LEU A 197 1.65 5.10 5.53
N THR A 198 0.92 6.20 5.71
CA THR A 198 1.27 7.31 6.62
C THR A 198 0.18 7.71 7.61
N GLY A 199 -1.04 7.20 7.47
CA GLY A 199 -2.19 7.62 8.29
C GLY A 199 -2.80 8.97 7.90
N LYS A 200 -2.33 9.60 6.82
CA LYS A 200 -2.88 10.83 6.24
C LYS A 200 -3.14 10.68 4.75
N ALA A 201 -4.30 11.16 4.28
CA ALA A 201 -4.74 10.99 2.90
C ALA A 201 -4.24 12.10 1.95
N SER A 202 -3.00 12.60 2.11
CA SER A 202 -2.43 13.60 1.20
C SER A 202 -2.42 13.05 -0.24
N PRO A 203 -2.91 13.77 -1.26
CA PRO A 203 -2.83 13.34 -2.65
C PRO A 203 -1.42 13.34 -3.24
N ASN A 204 -0.46 13.96 -2.56
CA ASN A 204 0.83 14.33 -3.11
C ASN A 204 1.95 13.37 -2.68
N VAL A 205 2.99 13.26 -3.51
CA VAL A 205 4.15 12.37 -3.26
C VAL A 205 5.44 13.13 -2.94
N PHE A 206 5.43 14.47 -3.01
CA PHE A 206 6.58 15.32 -2.68
C PHE A 206 6.67 15.59 -1.17
N ASN A 207 7.78 16.19 -0.74
CA ASN A 207 8.02 16.52 0.67
C ASN A 207 7.48 17.90 1.05
N GLY A 208 7.01 18.05 2.29
CA GLY A 208 6.68 19.35 2.85
C GLY A 208 5.48 20.03 2.17
N THR A 209 5.41 21.34 2.29
CA THR A 209 4.33 22.15 1.69
C THR A 209 4.85 22.87 0.46
N ARG A 210 4.07 22.86 -0.62
CA ARG A 210 4.38 23.59 -1.86
C ARG A 210 3.40 24.74 -2.01
N SER A 211 3.90 25.97 -1.95
CA SER A 211 3.09 27.19 -2.10
C SER A 211 3.17 27.80 -3.50
N LEU A 212 4.05 27.29 -4.37
CA LEU A 212 4.26 27.77 -5.73
C LEU A 212 3.86 26.69 -6.73
N GLY A 213 3.19 27.06 -7.82
CA GLY A 213 2.86 26.19 -8.94
C GLY A 213 4.09 25.74 -9.73
N GLU A 214 3.86 24.98 -10.80
CA GLU A 214 4.94 24.61 -11.75
C GLU A 214 5.38 25.79 -12.60
N ASP A 215 4.50 26.77 -12.79
CA ASP A 215 4.71 28.05 -13.44
C ASP A 215 5.47 29.07 -12.55
N GLY A 216 5.75 28.73 -11.29
CA GLY A 216 6.38 29.62 -10.33
C GLY A 216 5.45 30.65 -9.70
N HIS A 217 4.15 30.63 -10.02
CA HIS A 217 3.17 31.53 -9.42
C HIS A 217 2.66 30.99 -8.08
N PRO A 218 2.29 31.88 -7.12
CA PRO A 218 1.68 31.44 -5.86
C PRO A 218 0.38 30.67 -6.11
N LEU A 219 0.26 29.52 -5.46
CA LEU A 219 -0.98 28.77 -5.43
C LEU A 219 -1.96 29.46 -4.50
N GLU A 220 -3.24 29.49 -4.89
CA GLU A 220 -4.32 30.02 -4.05
C GLU A 220 -4.36 29.31 -2.68
N HIS A 221 -4.11 28.01 -2.68
CA HIS A 221 -3.99 27.19 -1.48
C HIS A 221 -2.69 26.35 -1.55
N PRO A 222 -1.84 26.37 -0.51
CA PRO A 222 -0.63 25.55 -0.50
C PRO A 222 -0.94 24.06 -0.55
N LEU A 223 -0.25 23.33 -1.42
CA LEU A 223 -0.39 21.88 -1.55
C LEU A 223 0.44 21.19 -0.45
N GLN A 224 -0.18 20.24 0.24
CA GLN A 224 0.45 19.50 1.32
C GLN A 224 1.01 18.17 0.81
N GLY A 225 2.33 18.02 0.87
CA GLY A 225 3.05 16.77 0.66
C GLY A 225 3.24 16.00 1.97
N LEU A 226 4.21 15.08 1.96
CA LEU A 226 4.52 14.26 3.13
C LEU A 226 5.47 15.00 4.07
N LEU A 227 5.10 15.01 5.36
CA LEU A 227 5.83 15.72 6.42
C LEU A 227 6.80 14.83 7.20
N SER A 228 6.65 13.51 7.10
CA SER A 228 7.47 12.56 7.87
C SER A 228 7.69 11.27 7.10
N ARG A 229 8.76 10.55 7.47
CA ARG A 229 9.10 9.25 6.90
C ARG A 229 8.19 8.17 7.46
N GLY A 230 7.57 7.40 6.57
CA GLY A 230 6.80 6.22 6.93
C GLY A 230 7.67 4.98 7.19
N ASP A 231 7.01 3.93 7.67
CA ASP A 231 7.63 2.61 7.87
C ASP A 231 7.87 1.87 6.54
N VAL A 232 6.95 2.02 5.59
CA VAL A 232 6.99 1.45 4.24
C VAL A 232 7.04 2.61 3.25
N GLY A 233 7.90 2.48 2.24
CA GLY A 233 8.12 3.51 1.23
C GLY A 233 7.21 3.37 0.02
N TYR A 234 7.34 4.31 -0.90
CA TYR A 234 6.64 4.31 -2.18
C TYR A 234 7.59 4.71 -3.30
N LEU A 235 7.56 3.97 -4.40
CA LEU A 235 8.26 4.25 -5.64
C LEU A 235 7.24 4.25 -6.78
N HIS A 236 7.44 5.14 -7.75
CA HIS A 236 6.52 5.32 -8.86
C HIS A 236 7.26 5.46 -10.17
N TRP A 237 6.82 4.70 -11.16
CA TRP A 237 7.27 4.85 -12.52
C TRP A 237 6.15 4.54 -13.51
N SER A 238 6.02 5.35 -14.55
CA SER A 238 5.11 5.12 -15.66
C SER A 238 5.76 5.55 -16.96
N ARG A 239 5.77 4.65 -17.95
CA ARG A 239 6.30 4.97 -19.28
C ARG A 239 5.58 6.15 -19.91
N GLU A 240 4.25 6.10 -19.90
CA GLU A 240 3.37 7.13 -20.46
C GLU A 240 3.65 8.51 -19.83
N GLN A 241 3.80 8.55 -18.51
CA GLN A 241 4.08 9.81 -17.81
C GLN A 241 5.52 10.30 -18.01
N MET A 242 6.48 9.38 -18.14
CA MET A 242 7.88 9.72 -18.45
C MET A 242 7.98 10.34 -19.84
N GLU A 243 7.41 9.70 -20.86
CA GLU A 243 7.42 10.18 -22.25
C GLU A 243 6.67 11.52 -22.38
N GLY A 244 5.61 11.71 -21.60
CA GLY A 244 4.87 12.97 -21.52
C GLY A 244 5.50 14.05 -20.64
N GLY A 245 6.66 13.81 -20.00
CA GLY A 245 7.32 14.79 -19.12
C GLY A 245 6.58 15.11 -17.82
N ARG A 246 5.66 14.23 -17.39
CA ARG A 246 4.75 14.43 -16.24
C ARG A 246 4.97 13.41 -15.12
N LEU A 247 6.14 12.76 -15.09
CA LEU A 247 6.45 11.76 -14.08
C LEU A 247 6.52 12.44 -12.70
N PRO A 248 5.68 12.04 -11.72
CA PRO A 248 5.70 12.64 -10.39
C PRO A 248 7.06 12.49 -9.69
N GLN A 249 7.58 13.59 -9.15
CA GLN A 249 8.78 13.56 -8.33
C GLN A 249 8.45 13.08 -6.92
N VAL A 250 8.62 11.78 -6.68
CA VAL A 250 8.46 11.20 -5.34
C VAL A 250 9.57 11.74 -4.41
N GLY A 251 9.17 12.31 -3.28
CA GLY A 251 10.05 12.91 -2.30
C GLY A 251 10.75 11.88 -1.40
N SER A 252 11.79 12.33 -0.70
CA SER A 252 12.57 11.46 0.20
C SER A 252 11.76 10.88 1.37
N MET A 253 10.67 11.53 1.80
CA MET A 253 9.80 10.99 2.85
C MET A 253 9.16 9.65 2.47
N LEU A 254 8.99 9.38 1.17
CA LEU A 254 8.52 8.11 0.63
C LEU A 254 9.65 7.23 0.07
N LYS A 255 10.71 7.81 -0.52
CA LYS A 255 11.83 7.05 -1.07
C LYS A 255 12.76 6.45 -0.01
N THR A 256 12.85 7.04 1.18
CA THR A 256 13.71 6.57 2.29
C THR A 256 12.88 6.19 3.53
N PRO A 257 12.09 5.10 3.46
CA PRO A 257 11.33 4.61 4.60
C PRO A 257 12.23 4.12 5.74
N ARG A 258 11.64 3.91 6.93
CA ARG A 258 12.37 3.39 8.11
C ARG A 258 12.81 1.93 7.96
N TYR A 259 12.08 1.16 7.16
CA TYR A 259 12.42 -0.21 6.80
C TYR A 259 12.57 -0.30 5.29
N PRO A 260 13.52 -1.10 4.76
CA PRO A 260 13.78 -1.23 3.33
C PRO A 260 12.67 -2.04 2.64
N VAL A 261 11.44 -1.53 2.66
CA VAL A 261 10.26 -2.12 2.03
C VAL A 261 9.52 -0.99 1.31
N TRP A 262 9.20 -1.18 0.04
CA TRP A 262 8.54 -0.20 -0.81
C TRP A 262 7.35 -0.82 -1.53
N ILE A 263 6.28 -0.03 -1.65
CA ILE A 263 5.27 -0.23 -2.66
C ILE A 263 5.73 0.42 -3.96
N CYS A 264 5.73 -0.36 -5.03
CA CYS A 264 6.08 0.09 -6.36
C CYS A 264 4.81 0.19 -7.21
N CYS A 265 4.50 1.39 -7.69
CA CYS A 265 3.50 1.63 -8.73
C CYS A 265 4.23 1.71 -10.08
N ILE A 266 4.07 0.67 -10.90
CA ILE A 266 4.77 0.50 -12.17
C ILE A 266 3.71 0.39 -13.27
N ASN A 267 3.61 1.40 -14.14
CA ASN A 267 2.60 1.45 -15.21
C ASN A 267 1.16 1.18 -14.73
N SER A 268 0.80 1.66 -13.53
CA SER A 268 -0.50 1.41 -12.84
C SER A 268 -0.67 0.04 -12.18
N SER A 269 0.34 -0.83 -12.23
CA SER A 269 0.38 -2.09 -11.48
C SER A 269 1.11 -1.91 -10.16
N PHE A 270 0.64 -2.57 -9.11
CA PHE A 270 1.23 -2.50 -7.78
C PHE A 270 2.05 -3.75 -7.48
N SER A 271 3.22 -3.54 -6.90
CA SER A 271 4.17 -4.58 -6.51
C SER A 271 4.90 -4.17 -5.24
N VAL A 272 5.63 -5.11 -4.63
CA VAL A 272 6.45 -4.88 -3.45
C VAL A 272 7.92 -5.11 -3.79
N LEU A 273 8.77 -4.18 -3.38
CA LEU A 273 10.22 -4.30 -3.45
C LEU A 273 10.77 -4.21 -2.02
N PHE A 274 11.66 -5.10 -1.62
CA PHE A 274 12.20 -5.07 -0.26
C PHE A 274 13.65 -5.56 -0.17
N GLY A 275 14.37 -5.10 0.85
CA GLY A 275 15.68 -5.61 1.26
C GLY A 275 15.56 -6.33 2.59
N LEU A 276 16.50 -7.24 2.87
CA LEU A 276 16.51 -8.03 4.12
C LEU A 276 17.24 -7.32 5.27
N LYS A 277 18.13 -6.37 4.96
CA LYS A 277 18.95 -5.68 5.96
C LYS A 277 18.37 -4.31 6.29
N ARG A 278 17.93 -4.12 7.53
CA ARG A 278 17.43 -2.81 8.01
C ARG A 278 18.44 -1.68 7.80
N SER A 279 19.74 -1.98 7.89
CA SER A 279 20.81 -1.01 7.71
C SER A 279 20.94 -0.45 6.29
N LEU A 280 20.27 -1.04 5.30
CA LEU A 280 20.36 -0.63 3.90
C LEU A 280 20.09 0.87 3.69
N LEU A 281 19.20 1.48 4.47
CA LEU A 281 18.83 2.90 4.30
C LEU A 281 19.42 3.84 5.36
N SER A 282 20.18 3.28 6.31
CA SER A 282 20.80 4.05 7.39
C SER A 282 22.31 4.14 7.26
N ASP A 283 22.93 3.25 6.50
CA ASP A 283 24.37 3.22 6.24
C ASP A 283 24.64 3.41 4.75
N TRP A 284 25.20 4.56 4.39
CA TRP A 284 25.53 4.91 3.01
C TRP A 284 26.49 3.89 2.36
N ARG A 285 27.33 3.20 3.15
CA ARG A 285 28.25 2.18 2.63
C ARG A 285 27.50 0.95 2.14
N MET A 286 26.38 0.62 2.78
CA MET A 286 25.52 -0.50 2.40
C MET A 286 24.72 -0.22 1.14
N GLU A 287 24.57 1.06 0.76
CA GLU A 287 23.90 1.48 -0.48
C GLU A 287 24.77 1.34 -1.73
N HIS A 288 26.03 0.88 -1.62
CA HIS A 288 26.91 0.67 -2.76
C HIS A 288 26.58 -0.59 -3.57
N ARG A 289 26.35 -1.71 -2.88
CA ARG A 289 25.96 -2.97 -3.52
C ARG A 289 25.14 -3.82 -2.58
N PHE A 290 23.92 -4.15 -2.97
CA PHE A 290 22.98 -4.84 -2.10
C PHE A 290 21.96 -5.67 -2.90
N HIS A 291 21.23 -6.52 -2.19
CA HIS A 291 20.17 -7.34 -2.77
C HIS A 291 18.80 -6.75 -2.46
N LEU A 292 17.94 -6.74 -3.47
CA LEU A 292 16.52 -6.47 -3.36
C LEU A 292 15.73 -7.68 -3.82
N PHE A 293 14.52 -7.80 -3.29
CA PHE A 293 13.58 -8.87 -3.57
C PHE A 293 12.31 -8.24 -4.12
N TYR A 294 11.85 -8.73 -5.27
CA TYR A 294 10.71 -8.20 -6.00
C TYR A 294 9.55 -9.19 -6.03
N PHE A 295 8.38 -8.69 -5.63
CA PHE A 295 7.12 -9.42 -5.56
C PHE A 295 6.04 -8.68 -6.34
N SER A 296 5.55 -9.29 -7.42
CA SER A 296 4.55 -8.70 -8.34
C SER A 296 3.10 -8.99 -7.94
N GLY A 297 2.87 -9.96 -7.05
CA GLY A 297 1.52 -10.42 -6.67
C GLY A 297 0.80 -11.25 -7.75
N GLN A 298 1.45 -11.56 -8.87
CA GLN A 298 0.87 -12.44 -9.90
C GLN A 298 0.73 -13.88 -9.39
N SER A 299 -0.37 -14.55 -9.74
CA SER A 299 -0.66 -15.94 -9.34
C SER A 299 0.41 -16.94 -9.78
N CYS A 300 1.07 -16.68 -10.91
CA CYS A 300 2.15 -17.50 -11.45
C CYS A 300 3.51 -17.26 -10.80
N GLN A 301 3.68 -16.19 -10.02
CA GLN A 301 4.93 -15.98 -9.29
C GLN A 301 4.93 -16.91 -8.06
N GLY A 302 5.70 -17.99 -8.16
CA GLY A 302 5.88 -18.97 -7.09
C GLY A 302 7.01 -18.61 -6.11
N THR A 303 7.98 -17.81 -6.54
CA THR A 303 9.13 -17.37 -5.73
C THR A 303 9.46 -15.90 -5.98
N THR A 304 10.05 -15.27 -4.96
CA THR A 304 10.44 -13.87 -5.03
C THR A 304 11.66 -13.68 -5.93
N THR A 305 11.65 -12.68 -6.81
CA THR A 305 12.78 -12.44 -7.72
C THR A 305 13.86 -11.66 -7.00
N GLN A 306 15.06 -12.22 -6.86
CA GLN A 306 16.21 -11.54 -6.28
C GLN A 306 16.95 -10.70 -7.35
N LEU A 307 17.23 -9.45 -7.01
CA LEU A 307 17.97 -8.47 -7.79
C LEU A 307 19.22 -8.05 -7.02
N THR A 308 20.32 -7.84 -7.73
CA THR A 308 21.51 -7.16 -7.19
C THR A 308 21.56 -5.75 -7.76
N VAL A 309 21.59 -4.76 -6.87
CA VAL A 309 21.70 -3.35 -7.23
C VAL A 309 23.12 -2.90 -6.89
N ASP A 310 23.80 -2.30 -7.88
CA ASP A 310 25.12 -1.71 -7.74
C ASP A 310 25.03 -0.21 -8.09
N THR A 311 25.36 0.66 -7.13
CA THR A 311 25.29 2.12 -7.29
C THR A 311 26.66 2.75 -7.55
N HIS A 312 27.72 1.95 -7.71
CA HIS A 312 29.01 2.48 -8.11
C HIS A 312 28.91 3.16 -9.48
N PRO A 313 29.71 4.21 -9.72
CA PRO A 313 29.75 4.88 -11.02
C PRO A 313 30.36 3.95 -12.06
N HIS A 314 29.54 3.13 -12.71
CA HIS A 314 29.93 2.39 -13.90
C HIS A 314 29.53 3.18 -15.14
N HIS A 315 30.53 3.45 -15.99
CA HIS A 315 30.27 3.84 -17.36
C HIS A 315 29.91 2.57 -18.13
N TRP A 316 28.74 2.56 -18.77
CA TRP A 316 28.26 1.52 -19.70
C TRP A 316 27.69 0.23 -19.08
N GLU A 317 26.35 0.14 -19.04
CA GLU A 317 25.65 -1.14 -19.17
C GLU A 317 25.43 -1.42 -20.67
N ALA A 318 25.86 -2.60 -21.15
CA ALA A 318 25.46 -3.04 -22.48
C ALA A 318 23.93 -3.24 -22.53
N PRO A 319 23.23 -2.83 -23.60
CA PRO A 319 21.79 -3.02 -23.71
C PRO A 319 21.48 -4.53 -23.83
N VAL A 320 21.22 -5.16 -22.69
CA VAL A 320 20.69 -6.53 -22.65
C VAL A 320 19.22 -6.47 -23.07
N ARG A 321 18.81 -7.34 -23.99
CA ARG A 321 17.39 -7.52 -24.32
C ARG A 321 16.67 -8.06 -23.08
N ARG A 322 15.95 -7.18 -22.37
CA ARG A 322 15.11 -7.51 -21.22
C ARG A 322 13.63 -7.41 -21.59
N SER A 323 12.78 -8.13 -20.86
CA SER A 323 11.33 -7.95 -20.98
C SER A 323 10.96 -6.50 -20.63
N GLU A 324 9.84 -6.04 -21.17
CA GLU A 324 9.31 -4.71 -20.89
C GLU A 324 9.04 -4.51 -19.39
N GLU A 325 8.53 -5.53 -18.70
CA GLU A 325 8.29 -5.53 -17.26
C GLU A 325 9.58 -5.33 -16.47
N ASN A 326 10.65 -6.06 -16.81
CA ASN A 326 11.94 -5.94 -16.15
C ASN A 326 12.53 -4.54 -16.34
N ARG A 327 12.43 -3.99 -17.56
CA ARG A 327 12.88 -2.63 -17.84
C ARG A 327 12.11 -1.60 -17.01
N SER A 328 10.81 -1.74 -16.87
CA SER A 328 9.99 -0.83 -16.05
C SER A 328 10.34 -0.92 -14.55
N LEU A 329 10.64 -2.12 -14.04
CA LEU A 329 11.12 -2.28 -12.66
C LEU A 329 12.48 -1.62 -12.46
N GLU A 330 13.42 -1.80 -13.39
CA GLU A 330 14.74 -1.16 -13.31
C GLU A 330 14.64 0.36 -13.28
N MET A 331 13.80 0.93 -14.14
CA MET A 331 13.56 2.36 -14.15
C MET A 331 12.90 2.84 -12.85
N THR A 332 12.04 2.01 -12.23
CA THR A 332 11.47 2.28 -10.91
C THR A 332 12.55 2.34 -9.83
N ILE A 333 13.47 1.37 -9.81
CA ILE A 333 14.61 1.34 -8.88
C ILE A 333 15.49 2.58 -9.07
N ARG A 334 15.76 2.97 -10.32
CA ARG A 334 16.55 4.15 -10.67
C ARG A 334 15.91 5.47 -10.27
N THR A 335 14.60 5.52 -10.03
CA THR A 335 13.99 6.72 -9.42
C THR A 335 14.52 7.00 -8.01
N LYS A 336 15.03 5.98 -7.32
CA LYS A 336 15.65 6.11 -5.98
C LYS A 336 17.16 6.07 -6.04
N TRP A 337 17.74 5.09 -6.73
CA TRP A 337 19.19 4.93 -6.89
C TRP A 337 19.56 5.28 -8.32
N ASP A 338 19.75 6.58 -8.58
CA ASP A 338 20.03 7.08 -9.91
C ASP A 338 21.32 6.47 -10.48
N GLY A 339 21.29 6.12 -11.76
CA GLY A 339 22.42 5.47 -12.44
C GLY A 339 22.73 4.03 -12.00
N ALA A 340 21.96 3.42 -11.07
CA ALA A 340 22.27 2.09 -10.57
C ALA A 340 22.22 1.01 -11.66
N ALA A 341 23.20 0.12 -11.61
CA ALA A 341 23.26 -1.09 -12.40
C ALA A 341 22.48 -2.21 -11.71
N ILE A 342 21.68 -2.96 -12.48
CA ILE A 342 20.73 -3.94 -11.94
C ILE A 342 20.97 -5.29 -12.60
N ASP A 343 21.33 -6.27 -11.76
CA ASP A 343 21.57 -7.65 -12.17
C ASP A 343 20.48 -8.59 -11.63
N TRP A 344 19.96 -9.43 -12.51
CA TRP A 344 18.85 -10.37 -12.27
C TRP A 344 19.35 -11.80 -12.00
N THR A 345 20.66 -12.03 -11.96
CA THR A 345 21.26 -13.39 -11.89
C THR A 345 21.12 -14.12 -10.55
N GLY A 346 20.29 -13.62 -9.63
CA GLY A 346 20.11 -14.16 -8.27
C GLY A 346 19.27 -15.44 -8.16
N TYR A 347 19.45 -16.43 -9.05
CA TYR A 347 19.15 -17.86 -8.79
C TYR A 347 19.76 -18.73 -9.89
N ARG A 348 21.09 -18.85 -9.94
CA ARG A 348 21.67 -20.08 -10.50
C ARG A 348 21.57 -21.13 -9.42
N GLY A 349 20.44 -21.85 -9.40
CA GLY A 349 20.40 -23.16 -8.76
C GLY A 349 21.62 -23.94 -9.25
N VAL A 350 22.38 -24.47 -8.31
CA VAL A 350 23.38 -25.50 -8.57
C VAL A 350 22.64 -26.59 -9.33
N ASN A 351 22.89 -26.72 -10.63
CA ASN A 351 22.45 -27.91 -11.35
C ASN A 351 23.23 -29.11 -10.78
N PRO A 352 22.56 -30.25 -10.57
CA PRO A 352 23.22 -31.47 -10.11
C PRO A 352 24.31 -31.95 -11.07
#